data_AF-A0A379AAK3-F1
#
_entry.id   AF-A0A379AAK3-F1
#
_cell.length_a   1.000
_cell.length_b   1.000
_cell.length_c   1.000
_cell.angle_alpha   90.00
_cell.angle_beta   90.00
_cell.angle_gamma   90.00
#
_symmetry.space_group_name_H-M   'P 1'
#
loop_
_entity.id
_entity.type
_entity.pdbx_description
1 polymer ?
#
loop_
_entity_poly.entity_id
_entity_poly.type
_entity_poly.pdbx_seq_one_letter_code
_entity_poly.pdbx_strand_id
1 'polypeptide(L)'
;MQTLKVVPDITLKQLNSKQQTELAQTLHAWRIQPNGTEGYRTAEVTLGGVDTTQLSSKTMEARAVPGLYFIGEVADVTGWLGGYNFQWAWSSAWACAQAL
;
A
#
# COMPACT_ATOMS: atom_id res chain seq x y z
N MET A 1 -18.58 14.42 -4.99
CA MET A 1 -17.17 14.69 -5.32
C MET A 1 -16.75 15.95 -4.58
N GLN A 2 -15.65 15.93 -3.83
CA GLN A 2 -15.05 17.17 -3.32
C GLN A 2 -14.51 17.95 -4.52
N THR A 3 -15.12 19.08 -4.82
CA THR A 3 -14.68 19.99 -5.88
C THR A 3 -13.61 20.92 -5.34
N LEU A 4 -12.55 21.13 -6.12
CA LEU A 4 -11.62 22.23 -5.87
C LEU A 4 -12.43 23.55 -5.87
N LYS A 5 -12.05 24.50 -5.00
CA LYS A 5 -12.59 25.86 -5.08
C LYS A 5 -12.44 26.33 -6.53
N VAL A 6 -13.51 26.91 -7.10
CA VAL A 6 -13.58 27.29 -8.51
C VAL A 6 -12.34 28.10 -8.89
N VAL A 7 -11.54 27.55 -9.80
CA VAL A 7 -10.42 28.26 -10.43
C VAL A 7 -11.05 29.39 -11.26
N PRO A 8 -10.67 30.66 -11.04
CA PRO A 8 -11.27 31.77 -11.76
C PRO A 8 -10.97 31.66 -13.26
N ASP A 9 -12.01 31.71 -14.09
CA ASP A 9 -11.91 31.74 -15.55
C ASP A 9 -11.66 33.17 -16.04
N ILE A 10 -10.42 33.62 -15.86
CA ILE A 10 -9.95 34.95 -16.22
C ILE A 10 -8.59 34.86 -16.90
N THR A 11 -8.19 35.92 -17.61
CA THR A 11 -6.84 35.97 -18.15
C THR A 11 -5.81 36.03 -17.02
N LEU A 12 -4.62 35.46 -17.23
CA LEU A 12 -3.54 35.47 -16.23
C LEU A 12 -3.21 36.89 -15.72
N LYS A 13 -3.32 37.90 -16.61
CA LYS A 13 -3.09 39.31 -16.28
C LYS A 13 -4.07 39.86 -15.23
N GLN A 14 -5.28 39.30 -15.17
CA GLN A 14 -6.32 39.70 -14.22
C GLN A 14 -6.22 38.98 -12.87
N LEU A 15 -5.32 38.00 -12.74
CA LEU A 15 -5.12 37.23 -11.53
C LEU A 15 -4.27 38.02 -10.53
N ASN A 16 -4.88 38.49 -9.44
CA ASN A 16 -4.15 39.24 -8.42
C ASN A 16 -3.31 38.32 -7.52
N SER A 17 -2.36 38.89 -6.77
CA SER A 17 -1.42 38.12 -5.92
C SER A 17 -2.11 37.26 -4.86
N LYS A 18 -3.26 37.70 -4.34
CA LYS A 18 -4.05 36.91 -3.39
C LYS A 18 -4.64 35.68 -4.09
N GLN A 19 -5.27 35.86 -5.26
CA GLN A 19 -5.82 34.76 -6.05
C GLN A 19 -4.73 33.78 -6.51
N GLN A 20 -3.54 34.27 -6.87
CA GLN A 20 -2.38 33.42 -7.18
C GLN A 20 -1.99 32.54 -5.99
N THR A 21 -1.90 33.14 -4.79
CA THR A 21 -1.55 32.43 -3.56
C THR A 21 -2.62 31.39 -3.21
N GLU A 22 -3.89 31.76 -3.30
CA GLU A 22 -5.01 30.85 -3.02
C GLU A 22 -5.07 29.69 -4.03
N LEU A 23 -4.80 29.94 -5.31
CA LEU A 23 -4.74 28.91 -6.34
C LEU A 23 -3.57 27.95 -6.09
N ALA A 24 -2.37 28.47 -5.83
CA ALA A 24 -1.20 27.65 -5.51
C ALA A 24 -1.46 26.78 -4.27
N GLN A 25 -2.04 27.35 -3.22
CA GLN A 25 -2.42 26.60 -2.02
C GLN A 25 -3.46 25.52 -2.34
N THR A 26 -4.47 25.83 -3.14
CA THR A 26 -5.52 24.89 -3.52
C THR A 26 -4.97 23.71 -4.31
N LEU A 27 -4.00 23.94 -5.20
CA LEU A 27 -3.37 22.89 -6.01
C LEU A 27 -2.34 22.06 -5.22
N HIS A 28 -1.49 22.70 -4.43
CA HIS A 28 -0.40 22.03 -3.71
C HIS A 28 -0.82 21.39 -2.39
N ALA A 29 -1.90 21.89 -1.77
CA ALA A 29 -2.42 21.38 -0.50
C ALA A 29 -3.87 20.88 -0.65
N TRP A 30 -4.18 20.26 -1.79
CA TRP A 30 -5.51 19.70 -2.03
C TRP A 30 -5.81 18.57 -1.04
N ARG A 31 -6.81 18.80 -0.18
CA ARG A 31 -7.30 17.80 0.75
C ARG A 31 -8.43 17.02 0.10
N ILE A 32 -8.18 15.72 -0.08
CA ILE A 32 -9.18 14.75 -0.56
C ILE A 32 -9.55 13.85 0.61
N GLN A 33 -10.84 13.62 0.80
CA GLN A 33 -11.37 12.60 1.70
C GLN A 33 -11.94 11.44 0.86
N PRO A 34 -11.18 10.33 0.70
CA PRO A 34 -11.69 9.14 0.04
C PRO A 34 -12.86 8.55 0.84
N ASN A 35 -13.88 8.05 0.14
CA ASN A 35 -15.03 7.39 0.77
C ASN A 35 -14.73 5.93 1.18
N GLY A 36 -13.66 5.34 0.66
CA GLY A 36 -13.28 3.94 0.87
C GLY A 36 -12.26 3.48 -0.16
N THR A 37 -11.96 2.18 -0.17
CA THR A 37 -11.12 1.52 -1.17
C THR A 37 -11.98 0.73 -2.16
N GLU A 38 -11.44 0.39 -3.32
CA GLU A 38 -12.17 -0.39 -4.34
C GLU A 38 -12.38 -1.86 -3.97
N GLY A 39 -11.70 -2.33 -2.91
CA GLY A 39 -11.79 -3.70 -2.42
C GLY A 39 -10.96 -4.71 -3.23
N TYR A 40 -11.12 -5.99 -2.89
CA TYR A 40 -10.24 -7.08 -3.35
C TYR A 40 -10.27 -7.38 -4.84
N ARG A 41 -11.32 -6.95 -5.56
CA ARG A 41 -11.38 -7.17 -7.01
C ARG A 41 -10.35 -6.33 -7.76
N THR A 42 -9.94 -5.18 -7.20
CA THR A 42 -8.91 -4.31 -7.78
C THR A 42 -7.61 -4.28 -6.97
N ALA A 43 -7.63 -4.70 -5.71
CA ALA A 43 -6.42 -4.72 -4.88
C ALA A 43 -5.34 -5.63 -5.48
N GLU A 44 -4.10 -5.13 -5.56
CA GLU A 44 -2.96 -5.92 -6.07
C GLU A 44 -2.40 -6.90 -5.02
N VAL A 45 -2.58 -6.59 -3.73
CA VAL A 45 -2.09 -7.37 -2.59
C VAL A 45 -3.01 -7.27 -1.40
N THR A 46 -2.91 -8.24 -0.50
CA THR A 46 -3.62 -8.30 0.78
C THR A 46 -2.74 -7.80 1.92
N LEU A 47 -3.28 -6.89 2.75
CA LEU A 47 -2.68 -6.50 4.02
C LEU A 47 -3.20 -7.42 5.13
N GLY A 48 -2.32 -7.89 6.02
CA GLY A 48 -2.66 -8.90 7.02
C GLY A 48 -2.28 -10.31 6.57
N GLY A 49 -2.68 -11.31 7.35
CA GLY A 49 -2.44 -12.72 7.02
C GLY A 49 -2.24 -13.56 8.27
N VAL A 50 -1.52 -14.68 8.12
CA VAL A 50 -1.05 -15.50 9.24
C VAL A 50 -0.04 -14.70 10.06
N ASP A 51 -0.29 -14.58 11.36
CA ASP A 51 0.58 -13.88 12.31
C ASP A 51 2.00 -14.46 12.28
N THR A 52 2.95 -13.63 11.85
CA THR A 52 4.35 -14.01 11.69
C THR A 52 5.04 -14.36 13.00
N THR A 53 4.50 -13.94 14.15
CA THR A 53 5.01 -14.36 15.47
C THR A 53 4.81 -15.87 15.70
N GLN A 54 3.80 -16.46 15.06
CA GLN A 54 3.50 -17.90 15.13
C GLN A 54 4.36 -18.73 14.16
N LEU A 55 5.20 -18.08 13.35
CA LEU A 55 6.09 -18.73 12.39
C LEU A 55 7.54 -18.63 12.83
N SER A 56 8.33 -19.63 12.46
CA SER A 56 9.78 -19.56 12.52
C SER A 56 10.30 -18.58 11.46
N SER A 57 11.00 -17.53 11.87
CA SER A 57 11.59 -16.56 10.94
C SER A 57 12.72 -17.14 10.06
N LYS A 58 13.25 -18.31 10.41
CA LYS A 58 14.31 -18.99 9.66
C LYS A 58 13.78 -20.03 8.68
N THR A 59 12.71 -20.74 9.05
CA THR A 59 12.24 -21.93 8.32
C THR A 59 10.83 -21.79 7.77
N MET A 60 10.09 -20.76 8.17
CA MET A 60 8.67 -20.54 7.82
C MET A 60 7.70 -21.62 8.37
N GLU A 61 8.18 -22.50 9.27
CA GLU A 61 7.37 -23.51 9.94
C GLU A 61 6.48 -22.89 11.02
N ALA A 62 5.26 -23.39 11.15
CA ALA A 62 4.32 -23.02 12.20
C ALA A 62 4.80 -23.57 13.56
N ARG A 63 4.95 -22.70 14.54
CA ARG A 63 5.45 -23.07 15.89
C ARG A 63 4.56 -24.08 16.60
N ALA A 64 3.24 -24.02 16.36
CA ALA A 64 2.26 -24.86 17.02
C ALA A 64 2.06 -26.24 16.36
N VAL A 65 2.43 -26.39 15.09
CA VAL A 65 2.17 -27.60 14.30
C VAL A 65 3.42 -27.96 13.51
N PRO A 66 4.25 -28.89 14.03
CA PRO A 66 5.42 -29.37 13.31
C PRO A 66 5.06 -29.95 11.93
N GLY A 67 5.85 -29.62 10.92
CA GLY A 67 5.64 -30.04 9.54
C GLY A 67 4.64 -29.19 8.74
N LEU A 68 4.02 -28.16 9.34
CA LEU A 68 3.17 -27.20 8.64
C LEU A 68 3.93 -25.89 8.37
N TYR A 69 3.88 -25.39 7.14
CA TYR A 69 4.64 -24.21 6.71
C TYR A 69 3.73 -23.20 6.00
N PHE A 70 4.05 -21.91 6.12
CA PHE A 70 3.35 -20.83 5.43
C PHE A 70 4.37 -19.92 4.75
N ILE A 71 4.21 -19.69 3.44
CA ILE A 71 5.12 -18.88 2.61
C ILE A 71 4.33 -17.93 1.69
N GLY A 72 4.98 -16.87 1.23
CA GLY A 72 4.38 -15.90 0.33
C GLY A 72 3.33 -15.01 1.01
N GLU A 73 2.37 -14.53 0.22
CA GLU A 73 1.39 -13.49 0.60
C GLU A 73 0.40 -13.92 1.69
N VAL A 74 0.29 -15.22 1.99
CA VAL A 74 -0.60 -15.68 3.08
C VAL A 74 -0.07 -15.29 4.47
N ALA A 75 1.23 -15.03 4.60
CA ALA A 75 1.82 -14.51 5.83
C ALA A 75 1.53 -13.01 5.96
N ASP A 76 1.41 -12.53 7.21
CA ASP A 76 1.24 -11.10 7.51
C ASP A 76 2.52 -10.29 7.22
N VAL A 77 2.85 -10.17 5.93
CA VAL A 77 3.98 -9.44 5.37
C VAL A 77 3.55 -8.84 4.03
N THR A 78 3.47 -7.52 3.96
CA THR A 78 3.09 -6.81 2.74
C THR A 78 4.18 -5.82 2.34
N GLY A 79 4.73 -6.00 1.13
CA GLY A 79 5.73 -5.12 0.56
C GLY A 79 5.11 -3.92 -0.16
N TRP A 80 5.90 -2.88 -0.38
CA TRP A 80 5.52 -1.76 -1.25
C TRP A 80 5.39 -2.21 -2.71
N LEU A 81 4.71 -1.38 -3.52
CA LEU A 81 4.70 -1.57 -4.97
C LEU A 81 6.13 -1.49 -5.54
N GLY A 82 6.40 -2.27 -6.59
CA GLY A 82 7.72 -2.31 -7.24
C GLY A 82 8.51 -3.61 -7.03
N GLY A 83 7.82 -4.74 -6.90
CA GLY A 83 8.44 -6.08 -6.89
C GLY A 83 8.77 -6.65 -5.51
N TYR A 84 8.53 -5.93 -4.42
CA TYR A 84 8.82 -6.38 -3.06
C TYR A 84 7.99 -7.62 -2.65
N ASN A 85 6.72 -7.70 -3.07
CA ASN A 85 5.87 -8.86 -2.78
C ASN A 85 6.36 -10.13 -3.47
N PHE A 86 6.84 -10.01 -4.72
CA PHE A 86 7.51 -11.13 -5.38
C PHE A 86 8.80 -11.51 -4.67
N GLN A 87 9.65 -10.54 -4.31
CA GLN A 87 10.88 -10.82 -3.57
C GLN A 87 10.61 -11.54 -2.24
N TRP A 88 9.56 -11.15 -1.52
CA TRP A 88 9.10 -11.84 -0.31
C TRP A 88 8.67 -13.28 -0.59
N ALA A 89 7.86 -13.50 -1.64
CA ALA A 89 7.45 -14.84 -2.04
C ALA A 89 8.65 -15.73 -2.36
N TRP A 90 9.64 -15.23 -3.10
CA TRP A 90 10.87 -15.98 -3.41
C TRP A 90 11.70 -16.30 -2.17
N SER A 91 11.88 -15.31 -1.30
CA SER A 91 12.76 -15.45 -0.12
C SER A 91 12.16 -16.41 0.92
N SER A 92 10.85 -16.29 1.19
CA SER A 92 10.14 -17.17 2.13
C SER A 92 10.06 -18.61 1.60
N ALA A 93 9.78 -18.79 0.31
CA ALA A 93 9.80 -20.10 -0.34
C ALA A 93 11.19 -20.77 -0.25
N TRP A 94 12.25 -20.02 -0.53
CA TRP A 94 13.62 -20.51 -0.42
C TRP A 94 13.99 -20.93 1.01
N ALA A 95 13.64 -20.11 2.01
CA ALA A 95 13.90 -20.41 3.42
C ALA A 95 13.17 -21.68 3.89
N CYS A 96 11.92 -21.86 3.47
CA CYS A 96 11.17 -23.09 3.71
C CYS A 96 11.82 -24.30 3.05
N ALA A 97 12.17 -24.19 1.77
CA ALA A 97 12.75 -25.30 1.01
C ALA A 97 14.09 -25.80 1.59
N GLN A 98 14.92 -24.89 2.13
CA GLN A 98 16.19 -25.23 2.77
C GLN A 98 16.02 -25.91 4.14
N ALA A 99 14.81 -25.92 4.70
CA ALA A 99 14.50 -26.49 6.00
C ALA A 99 13.74 -27.84 5.91
N LEU A 100 13.36 -28.25 4.70
CA LEU A 100 12.73 -29.55 4.39
C LEU A 100 13.80 -30.59 4.04
#